data_AF-A0A6U3ZVH3-F1
#
_entry.id   AF-A0A6U3ZVH3-F1
#
_cell.length_a   1.000
_cell.length_b   1.000
_cell.length_c   1.000
_cell.angle_alpha   90.00
_cell.angle_beta   90.00
_cell.angle_gamma   90.00
#
_symmetry.space_group_name_H-M   'P 1'
#
loop_
_entity.id
_entity.type
_entity.pdbx_description
1 polymer ?
#
loop_
_entity_poly.entity_id
_entity_poly.type
_entity_poly.pdbx_seq_one_letter_code
_entity_poly.pdbx_strand_id
1 'polypeptide(L)'
;MSTPVVTEKWAGQFDCTGGTCRRKRLVGSEFSKKALERYRKTGGPLKCKQCVAAVEQAERKASAAKAAAATTATSLSSGSEGGKTKTICASCKQSLPSLSSFNKNQLSKGEGKARCRSCVEKSIADEAKASSNSKQEQINDAKERLRVAKGREKPDPKEILAAESQIAALEAEHVTGLKPVKLGRGRGRGGRWGSGSAGRSGRGGRGGRGSGKV
;
A
#
# COMPACT_ATOMS: atom_id res chain seq x y z
N MET A 1 5.21 2.62 -23.01
CA MET A 1 4.11 3.54 -22.65
C MET A 1 2.86 2.69 -22.51
N SER A 2 2.49 2.28 -21.28
CA SER A 2 1.26 1.50 -21.07
C SER A 2 0.06 2.44 -21.23
N THR A 3 -0.81 2.14 -22.19
CA THR A 3 -2.05 2.87 -22.38
C THR A 3 -2.94 2.69 -21.14
N PRO A 4 -3.51 3.76 -20.56
CA PRO A 4 -4.44 3.62 -19.46
C PRO A 4 -5.66 2.86 -19.97
N VAL A 5 -6.11 1.89 -19.19
CA VAL A 5 -7.34 1.15 -19.48
C VAL A 5 -8.49 2.14 -19.48
N VAL A 6 -9.08 2.37 -20.65
CA VAL A 6 -10.30 3.18 -20.78
C VAL A 6 -11.44 2.35 -20.22
N THR A 7 -11.70 2.49 -18.92
CA THR A 7 -12.95 2.00 -18.36
C THR A 7 -14.01 3.05 -18.66
N GLU A 8 -15.04 2.72 -19.45
CA GLU A 8 -16.29 3.52 -19.59
C GLU A 8 -17.06 3.68 -18.26
N LYS A 9 -16.50 3.18 -17.16
CA LYS A 9 -17.06 3.17 -15.82
C LYS A 9 -16.57 4.39 -15.04
N TRP A 10 -17.48 4.98 -14.26
CA TRP A 10 -17.21 6.14 -13.42
C TRP A 10 -16.00 5.94 -12.51
N ALA A 11 -15.20 6.99 -12.34
CA ALA A 11 -14.03 6.99 -11.47
C ALA A 11 -14.44 6.63 -10.03
N GLY A 12 -13.97 5.48 -9.54
CA GLY A 12 -14.27 4.99 -8.19
C GLY A 12 -15.22 3.79 -8.12
N GLN A 13 -15.76 3.32 -9.24
CA GLN A 13 -16.48 2.04 -9.29
C GLN A 13 -15.57 0.94 -9.84
N PHE A 14 -15.21 0.00 -8.97
CA PHE A 14 -14.36 -1.14 -9.31
C PHE A 14 -15.13 -2.45 -9.15
N ASP A 15 -14.91 -3.37 -10.07
CA ASP A 15 -15.50 -4.70 -10.00
C ASP A 15 -14.46 -5.70 -9.51
N CYS A 16 -14.85 -6.53 -8.54
CA CYS A 16 -14.02 -7.61 -8.05
C CYS A 16 -14.09 -8.82 -9.01
N THR A 17 -13.44 -8.70 -10.17
CA THR A 17 -13.43 -9.73 -11.23
C THR A 17 -12.53 -10.92 -10.92
N GLY A 18 -11.47 -10.73 -10.13
CA GLY A 18 -10.54 -11.79 -9.77
C GLY A 18 -10.90 -12.58 -8.51
N GLY A 19 -11.94 -12.18 -7.79
CA GLY A 19 -12.35 -12.80 -6.54
C GLY A 19 -13.61 -13.65 -6.70
N THR A 20 -13.81 -14.60 -5.78
CA THR A 20 -15.02 -15.43 -5.72
C THR A 20 -16.29 -14.61 -5.45
N CYS A 21 -16.13 -13.47 -4.78
CA CYS A 21 -17.20 -12.59 -4.37
C CYS A 21 -17.92 -11.86 -5.53
N ARG A 22 -17.31 -11.71 -6.72
CA ARG A 22 -17.88 -11.08 -7.94
C ARG A 22 -18.64 -9.75 -7.74
N ARG A 23 -18.44 -9.07 -6.60
CA ARG A 23 -19.11 -7.81 -6.25
C ARG A 23 -18.72 -6.72 -7.25
N LYS A 24 -19.73 -5.97 -7.71
CA LYS A 24 -19.58 -4.85 -8.65
C LYS A 24 -19.67 -3.52 -7.92
N ARG A 25 -19.19 -2.45 -8.56
CA ARG A 25 -19.30 -1.05 -8.07
C ARG A 25 -18.75 -0.83 -6.66
N LEU A 26 -17.67 -1.52 -6.32
CA LEU A 26 -16.98 -1.34 -5.05
C LEU A 26 -16.11 -0.08 -5.12
N VAL A 27 -16.02 0.62 -3.99
CA VAL A 27 -15.15 1.79 -3.82
C VAL A 27 -13.68 1.39 -3.72
N GLY A 28 -12.77 2.28 -4.09
CA GLY A 28 -11.32 2.07 -4.06
C GLY A 28 -10.77 1.67 -2.68
N SER A 29 -11.41 2.09 -1.59
CA SER A 29 -11.04 1.67 -0.22
C SER A 29 -11.17 0.16 0.02
N GLU A 30 -12.01 -0.55 -0.73
CA GLU A 30 -12.19 -2.01 -0.65
C GLU A 30 -11.04 -2.78 -1.31
N PHE A 31 -10.14 -2.09 -2.00
CA PHE A 31 -9.00 -2.68 -2.70
C PHE A 31 -7.67 -2.19 -2.13
N SER A 32 -6.61 -2.95 -2.36
CA SER A 32 -5.25 -2.51 -2.04
C SER A 32 -4.80 -1.44 -3.05
N LYS A 33 -4.11 -0.38 -2.58
CA LYS A 33 -3.55 0.67 -3.46
C LYS A 33 -2.69 0.08 -4.58
N LYS A 34 -1.84 -0.91 -4.26
CA LYS A 34 -1.01 -1.64 -5.23
C LYS A 34 -1.83 -2.47 -6.23
N ALA A 35 -3.03 -2.92 -5.85
CA ALA A 35 -3.91 -3.66 -6.75
C ALA A 35 -4.58 -2.71 -7.74
N LEU A 36 -5.05 -1.55 -7.27
CA LEU A 36 -5.62 -0.49 -8.13
C LEU A 36 -4.59 0.09 -9.10
N GLU A 37 -3.35 0.32 -8.66
CA GLU A 37 -2.27 0.79 -9.54
C GLU A 37 -1.94 -0.22 -10.64
N ARG A 38 -1.87 -1.51 -10.30
CA ARG A 38 -1.68 -2.58 -11.30
C ARG A 38 -2.86 -2.65 -12.25
N TYR A 39 -4.08 -2.63 -11.74
CA TYR A 39 -5.31 -2.62 -12.56
C TYR A 39 -5.32 -1.48 -13.58
N ARG A 40 -4.94 -0.27 -13.17
CA ARG A 40 -4.85 0.88 -14.08
C ARG A 40 -3.76 0.74 -15.15
N LYS A 41 -2.65 0.07 -14.83
CA LYS A 41 -1.53 -0.14 -15.76
C LYS A 41 -1.75 -1.30 -16.73
N THR A 42 -2.41 -2.38 -16.28
CA THR A 42 -2.49 -3.64 -17.03
C THR A 42 -3.90 -4.08 -17.39
N GLY A 43 -4.94 -3.53 -16.74
CA GLY A 43 -6.33 -3.97 -16.93
C GLY A 43 -6.64 -5.37 -16.42
N GLY A 44 -5.72 -5.98 -15.67
CA GLY A 44 -5.85 -7.35 -15.18
C GLY A 44 -7.00 -7.56 -14.19
N PRO A 45 -7.24 -8.80 -13.73
CA PRO A 45 -8.31 -9.08 -12.77
C PRO A 45 -8.04 -8.43 -11.40
N LEU A 46 -9.05 -7.77 -10.83
CA LEU A 46 -8.97 -7.07 -9.55
C LEU A 46 -9.64 -7.88 -8.44
N LYS A 47 -8.98 -8.01 -7.28
CA LYS A 47 -9.48 -8.74 -6.10
C LYS A 47 -9.69 -7.77 -4.93
N CYS A 48 -10.87 -7.78 -4.32
CA CYS A 48 -11.14 -6.98 -3.12
C CYS A 48 -10.43 -7.55 -1.88
N LYS A 49 -10.24 -6.73 -0.86
CA LYS A 49 -9.55 -7.09 0.39
C LYS A 49 -10.16 -8.32 1.08
N GLN A 50 -11.49 -8.44 1.09
CA GLN A 50 -12.17 -9.61 1.68
C GLN A 50 -11.81 -10.89 0.93
N CYS A 51 -11.82 -10.84 -0.41
CA CYS A 51 -11.47 -11.98 -1.25
C CYS A 51 -9.98 -12.35 -1.08
N VAL A 52 -9.09 -11.38 -0.88
CA VAL A 52 -7.67 -11.64 -0.57
C VAL A 52 -7.52 -12.26 0.84
N ALA A 53 -8.20 -11.72 1.84
CA ALA A 53 -8.16 -12.24 3.21
C ALA A 53 -8.71 -13.66 3.32
N ALA A 54 -9.78 -13.98 2.59
CA ALA A 54 -10.35 -15.32 2.55
C ALA A 54 -9.38 -16.34 1.93
N VAL A 55 -8.70 -15.98 0.84
CA VAL A 55 -7.67 -16.83 0.23
C VAL A 55 -6.50 -17.02 1.19
N GLU A 56 -6.02 -15.96 1.81
CA GLU A 56 -4.92 -16.04 2.78
C GLU A 56 -5.29 -16.90 4.00
N GLN A 57 -6.51 -16.78 4.51
CA GLN A 57 -7.01 -17.65 5.59
C GLN A 57 -7.13 -19.10 5.16
N ALA A 58 -7.59 -19.37 3.94
CA ALA A 58 -7.68 -20.73 3.39
C ALA A 58 -6.28 -21.35 3.24
N GLU A 59 -5.31 -20.60 2.71
CA GLU A 59 -3.91 -21.04 2.62
C GLU A 59 -3.32 -21.30 4.01
N ARG A 60 -3.56 -20.41 4.98
CA ARG A 60 -3.12 -20.62 6.37
C ARG A 60 -3.71 -21.89 6.98
N LYS A 61 -5.01 -22.15 6.79
CA LYS A 61 -5.66 -23.38 7.27
C LYS A 61 -5.12 -24.62 6.57
N ALA A 62 -4.91 -24.57 5.25
CA ALA A 62 -4.34 -25.68 4.48
C ALA A 62 -2.90 -25.99 4.90
N SER A 63 -2.07 -24.97 5.16
CA SER A 63 -0.72 -25.15 5.70
C SER A 63 -0.74 -25.71 7.12
N ALA A 64 -1.68 -25.28 7.97
CA ALA A 64 -1.85 -25.83 9.31
C ALA A 64 -2.28 -27.32 9.26
N ALA A 65 -3.21 -27.68 8.37
CA ALA A 65 -3.64 -29.06 8.18
C ALA A 65 -2.49 -29.95 7.64
N LYS A 66 -1.70 -29.46 6.68
CA LYS A 66 -0.51 -30.17 6.19
C LYS A 66 0.54 -30.36 7.29
N ALA A 67 0.75 -29.35 8.13
CA ALA A 67 1.67 -29.45 9.26
C ALA A 67 1.18 -30.44 10.33
N ALA A 68 -0.13 -30.48 10.61
CA ALA A 68 -0.75 -31.43 11.54
C ALA A 68 -0.63 -32.88 11.02
N ALA A 69 -0.91 -33.10 9.73
CA ALA A 69 -0.76 -34.42 9.10
C ALA A 69 0.70 -34.90 9.07
N ALA A 70 1.66 -33.99 8.83
CA ALA A 70 3.08 -34.31 8.93
C ALA A 70 3.50 -34.67 10.36
N THR A 71 2.91 -34.04 11.39
CA THR A 71 3.19 -34.41 12.79
C THR A 71 2.59 -35.77 13.15
N THR A 72 1.45 -36.15 12.59
CA THR A 72 0.85 -37.49 12.82
C THR A 72 1.68 -38.60 12.15
N ALA A 73 2.26 -38.34 10.97
CA ALA A 73 3.14 -39.30 10.29
C ALA A 73 4.50 -39.48 11.00
N THR A 74 5.04 -38.44 11.63
CA THR A 74 6.30 -38.55 12.40
C THR A 74 6.10 -39.11 13.82
N SER A 75 4.86 -39.21 14.32
CA SER A 75 4.58 -39.76 15.66
C SER A 75 4.65 -41.30 15.74
N LEU A 76 4.82 -41.99 14.60
CA LEU A 76 4.94 -43.45 14.52
C LEU A 76 6.39 -43.93 14.32
N SER A 77 7.37 -43.02 14.26
CA SER A 77 8.79 -43.40 14.17
C SER A 77 9.64 -42.33 14.83
N SER A 78 10.22 -42.70 15.97
CA SER A 78 11.21 -41.99 16.80
C SER A 78 10.63 -41.43 18.09
N GLY A 79 10.73 -42.25 19.15
CA GLY A 79 11.04 -41.71 20.46
C GLY A 79 12.39 -40.97 20.35
N SER A 80 12.39 -39.67 20.58
CA SER A 80 13.62 -38.92 20.84
C SER A 80 13.28 -37.65 21.58
N GLU A 81 13.84 -37.55 22.79
CA GLU A 81 13.86 -36.36 23.61
C GLU A 81 14.51 -35.18 22.87
N GLY A 82 13.69 -34.37 22.20
CA GLY A 82 14.10 -33.09 21.60
C GLY A 82 13.55 -31.93 22.42
N GLY A 83 14.39 -31.32 23.24
CA GLY A 83 14.06 -30.29 24.23
C GLY A 83 12.98 -29.28 23.83
N LYS A 84 11.98 -29.16 24.70
CA LYS A 84 10.97 -28.08 24.72
C LYS A 84 11.67 -26.74 24.99
N THR A 85 12.36 -26.18 24.00
CA THR A 85 12.89 -24.82 24.13
C THR A 85 11.69 -23.89 24.36
N LYS A 86 11.71 -23.18 25.48
CA LYS A 86 10.71 -22.16 25.80
C LYS A 86 11.31 -20.83 25.36
N THR A 87 10.69 -20.18 24.39
CA THR A 87 11.11 -18.83 24.00
C THR A 87 10.24 -17.80 24.73
N ILE A 88 10.88 -16.74 25.23
CA ILE A 88 10.19 -15.62 25.86
C ILE A 88 9.73 -14.64 24.78
N CYS A 89 8.44 -14.30 24.79
CA CYS A 89 7.92 -13.28 23.90
C CYS A 89 8.35 -11.87 24.35
N ALA A 90 8.89 -11.07 23.44
CA ALA A 90 9.30 -9.68 23.72
C ALA A 90 8.15 -8.75 24.12
N SER A 91 6.92 -9.01 23.66
CA SER A 91 5.75 -8.15 23.90
C SER A 91 5.02 -8.50 25.19
N CYS A 92 4.66 -9.78 25.39
CA CYS A 92 3.92 -10.22 26.58
C CYS A 92 4.79 -10.80 27.69
N LYS A 93 6.11 -10.96 27.46
CA LYS A 93 7.09 -11.54 28.39
C LYS A 93 6.77 -12.96 28.88
N GLN A 94 5.81 -13.64 28.24
CA GLN A 94 5.45 -15.02 28.57
C GLN A 94 6.44 -16.00 27.92
N SER A 95 6.84 -17.02 28.69
CA SER A 95 7.62 -18.16 28.20
C SER A 95 6.66 -19.19 27.59
N LEU A 96 6.72 -19.32 26.27
CA LEU A 96 5.82 -20.19 25.51
C LEU A 96 6.64 -21.21 24.70
N PRO A 97 6.04 -22.35 24.32
CA PRO A 97 6.73 -23.34 23.50
C PRO A 97 7.10 -22.75 22.13
N SER A 98 8.38 -22.86 21.74
CA SER A 98 8.91 -22.24 20.52
C SER A 98 8.11 -22.62 19.26
N LEU A 99 7.81 -23.91 19.08
CA LEU A 99 7.26 -24.43 17.83
C LEU A 99 5.76 -24.15 17.63
N SER A 100 4.97 -24.16 18.69
CA SER A 100 3.51 -23.96 18.59
C SER A 100 3.10 -22.49 18.66
N SER A 101 3.78 -21.68 19.48
CA SER A 101 3.35 -20.32 19.79
C SER A 101 4.06 -19.23 18.99
N PHE A 102 5.17 -19.56 18.30
CA PHE A 102 5.92 -18.61 17.47
C PHE A 102 5.88 -19.02 15.99
N ASN A 103 6.10 -18.04 15.12
CA ASN A 103 6.34 -18.28 13.70
C ASN A 103 7.85 -18.56 13.51
N LYS A 104 8.23 -19.44 12.57
CA LYS A 104 9.64 -19.74 12.24
C LYS A 104 10.45 -18.45 11.99
N ASN A 105 9.85 -17.48 11.28
CA ASN A 105 10.47 -16.18 11.01
C ASN A 105 10.65 -15.29 12.26
N GLN A 106 9.94 -15.58 13.36
CA GLN A 106 10.14 -14.90 14.64
C GLN A 106 11.18 -15.62 15.48
N LEU A 107 11.25 -16.96 15.42
CA LEU A 107 12.29 -17.75 16.09
C LEU A 107 13.68 -17.45 15.51
N SER A 108 13.80 -17.22 14.20
CA SER A 108 15.07 -16.86 13.56
C SER A 108 15.60 -15.48 13.95
N LYS A 109 14.83 -14.64 14.66
CA LYS A 109 15.28 -13.31 15.13
C LYS A 109 16.10 -13.37 16.42
N GLY A 110 16.17 -14.54 17.06
CA GLY A 110 16.85 -14.74 18.33
C GLY A 110 15.99 -14.42 19.55
N GLU A 111 16.47 -14.86 20.71
CA GLU A 111 15.81 -14.69 22.01
C GLU A 111 15.74 -13.20 22.39
N GLY A 112 14.65 -12.79 23.06
CA GLY A 112 14.41 -11.40 23.48
C GLY A 112 13.83 -10.47 22.40
N LYS A 113 13.85 -10.85 21.12
CA LYS A 113 13.24 -10.06 20.02
C LYS A 113 12.01 -10.73 19.39
N ALA A 114 11.82 -12.02 19.63
CA ALA A 114 10.72 -12.79 19.07
C ALA A 114 9.37 -12.38 19.67
N ARG A 115 8.35 -12.21 18.82
CA ARG A 115 6.95 -12.00 19.25
C ARG A 115 6.14 -13.27 19.00
N CYS A 116 5.29 -13.65 19.97
CA CYS A 116 4.38 -14.78 19.80
C CYS A 116 3.31 -14.46 18.75
N ARG A 117 2.66 -15.50 18.21
CA ARG A 117 1.66 -15.36 17.14
C ARG A 117 0.53 -14.39 17.51
N SER A 118 -0.02 -14.51 18.72
CA SER A 118 -1.10 -13.63 19.18
C SER A 118 -0.66 -12.17 19.27
N CYS A 119 0.55 -11.88 19.75
CA CYS A 119 1.08 -10.51 19.78
C CYS A 119 1.31 -9.94 18.37
N VAL A 120 1.75 -10.76 17.41
CA VAL A 120 1.93 -10.34 16.01
C VAL A 120 0.57 -10.06 15.36
N GLU A 121 -0.41 -10.92 15.57
CA GLU A 121 -1.77 -10.73 15.05
C GLU A 121 -2.44 -9.49 15.64
N LYS A 122 -2.29 -9.26 16.95
CA LYS A 122 -2.75 -8.02 17.61
C LYS A 122 -2.10 -6.79 16.98
N SER A 123 -0.76 -6.77 16.83
CA SER A 123 -0.09 -5.61 16.22
C SER A 123 -0.56 -5.34 14.78
N ILE A 124 -0.80 -6.37 13.98
CA ILE A 124 -1.32 -6.21 12.61
C ILE A 124 -2.74 -5.65 12.64
N ALA A 125 -3.59 -6.14 13.55
CA ALA A 125 -4.96 -5.66 13.69
C ALA A 125 -5.00 -4.20 14.19
N ASP A 126 -4.12 -3.83 15.12
CA ASP A 126 -4.04 -2.47 15.67
C ASP A 126 -3.49 -1.47 14.64
N GLU A 127 -2.47 -1.84 13.87
CA GLU A 127 -1.97 -1.04 12.74
C GLU A 127 -3.06 -0.82 11.68
N ALA A 128 -3.85 -1.86 11.38
CA ALA A 128 -4.96 -1.74 10.44
C ALA A 128 -6.02 -0.74 10.93
N LYS A 129 -6.41 -0.82 12.22
CA LYS A 129 -7.37 0.10 12.85
C LYS A 129 -6.82 1.54 12.95
N ALA A 130 -5.57 1.71 13.34
CA ALA A 130 -4.92 3.04 13.39
C ALA A 130 -4.90 3.70 12.01
N SER A 131 -4.67 2.92 10.94
CA SER A 131 -4.66 3.42 9.57
C SER A 131 -6.04 3.80 9.02
N SER A 132 -7.13 3.23 9.56
CA SER A 132 -8.50 3.64 9.22
C SER A 132 -8.93 4.85 10.06
N ASN A 133 -8.63 4.84 11.35
CA ASN A 133 -9.00 5.92 12.27
C ASN A 133 -8.32 7.23 11.88
N SER A 134 -7.02 7.19 11.57
CA SER A 134 -6.28 8.39 11.12
C SER A 134 -6.85 9.03 9.86
N LYS A 135 -7.46 8.26 8.94
CA LYS A 135 -8.14 8.83 7.76
C LYS A 135 -9.51 9.42 8.11
N GLN A 136 -10.24 8.76 9.00
CA GLN A 136 -11.53 9.26 9.48
C GLN A 136 -11.34 10.55 10.27
N GLU A 137 -10.33 10.59 11.14
CA GLU A 137 -9.90 11.76 11.90
C GLU A 137 -9.52 12.91 10.96
N GLN A 138 -8.74 12.68 9.91
CA GLN A 138 -8.43 13.72 8.91
C GLN A 138 -9.68 14.31 8.23
N ILE A 139 -10.70 13.49 7.96
CA ILE A 139 -11.96 13.96 7.38
C ILE A 139 -12.74 14.78 8.41
N ASN A 140 -12.79 14.32 9.66
CA ASN A 140 -13.48 15.00 10.75
C ASN A 140 -12.82 16.34 11.09
N ASP A 141 -11.50 16.38 11.19
CA ASP A 141 -10.72 17.60 11.39
C ASP A 141 -10.97 18.61 10.27
N ALA A 142 -11.02 18.15 9.02
CA ALA A 142 -11.34 19.01 7.88
C ALA A 142 -12.77 19.57 7.95
N LYS A 143 -13.74 18.76 8.39
CA LYS A 143 -15.13 19.20 8.64
C LYS A 143 -15.23 20.20 9.78
N GLU A 144 -14.45 20.01 10.84
CA GLU A 144 -14.41 20.96 11.95
C GLU A 144 -13.83 22.31 11.51
N ARG A 145 -12.75 22.31 10.71
CA ARG A 145 -12.20 23.54 10.12
C ARG A 145 -13.21 24.27 9.25
N LEU A 146 -14.00 23.54 8.46
CA LEU A 146 -15.10 24.13 7.69
C LEU A 146 -16.14 24.77 8.62
N ARG A 147 -16.53 24.08 9.69
CA ARG A 147 -17.49 24.58 10.67
C ARG A 147 -17.00 25.88 11.31
N VAL A 148 -15.74 25.92 11.73
CA VAL A 148 -15.10 27.11 12.30
C VAL A 148 -15.04 28.25 11.28
N ALA A 149 -14.67 27.97 10.02
CA ALA A 149 -14.60 29.00 8.97
C ALA A 149 -15.98 29.61 8.66
N LYS A 150 -17.05 28.81 8.67
CA LYS A 150 -18.44 29.27 8.45
C LYS A 150 -19.04 30.00 9.66
N GLY A 151 -18.58 29.71 10.87
CA GLY A 151 -19.12 30.28 12.12
C GLY A 151 -18.55 31.65 12.52
N ARG A 152 -17.62 32.22 11.74
CA ARG A 152 -17.07 33.56 12.01
C ARG A 152 -18.08 34.63 11.61
N GLU A 153 -18.11 35.75 12.36
CA GLU A 153 -18.97 36.91 12.05
C GLU A 153 -18.75 37.49 10.65
N LYS A 154 -17.51 37.39 10.14
CA LYS A 154 -17.13 37.70 8.75
C LYS A 154 -16.39 36.51 8.15
N PRO A 155 -17.09 35.59 7.49
CA PRO A 155 -16.44 34.44 6.86
C PRO A 155 -15.61 34.89 5.65
N ASP A 156 -14.35 34.46 5.58
CA ASP A 156 -13.54 34.64 4.36
C ASP A 156 -13.95 33.57 3.33
N PRO A 157 -14.51 33.95 2.17
CA PRO A 157 -14.94 33.01 1.14
C PRO A 157 -13.79 32.11 0.65
N LYS A 158 -12.55 32.61 0.65
CA LYS A 158 -11.38 31.84 0.21
C LYS A 158 -11.08 30.69 1.17
N GLU A 159 -11.20 30.92 2.47
CA GLU A 159 -10.97 29.90 3.49
C GLU A 159 -12.06 28.82 3.45
N ILE A 160 -13.32 29.21 3.25
CA ILE A 160 -14.43 28.26 3.09
C ILE A 160 -14.20 27.39 1.87
N LEU A 161 -13.91 28.00 0.71
CA LEU A 161 -13.67 27.25 -0.53
C LEU A 161 -12.49 26.29 -0.38
N ALA A 162 -11.41 26.72 0.27
CA ALA A 162 -10.24 25.87 0.53
C ALA A 162 -10.58 24.67 1.43
N ALA A 163 -11.36 24.89 2.49
CA ALA A 163 -11.81 23.83 3.40
C ALA A 163 -12.76 22.84 2.70
N GLU A 164 -13.73 23.32 1.91
CA GLU A 164 -14.63 22.46 1.13
C GLU A 164 -13.86 21.63 0.11
N SER A 165 -12.90 22.26 -0.59
CA SER A 165 -12.02 21.58 -1.54
C SER A 165 -11.18 20.49 -0.87
N GLN A 166 -10.73 20.72 0.36
CA GLN A 166 -9.96 19.73 1.13
C GLN A 166 -10.83 18.54 1.54
N ILE A 167 -12.05 18.76 2.01
CA ILE A 167 -13.00 17.68 2.34
C ILE A 167 -13.30 16.84 1.10
N ALA A 168 -13.65 17.49 -0.01
CA ALA A 168 -13.93 16.83 -1.27
C ALA A 168 -12.73 16.00 -1.76
N ALA A 169 -11.51 16.51 -1.60
CA ALA A 169 -10.29 15.78 -1.97
C ALA A 169 -10.06 14.53 -1.12
N LEU A 170 -10.31 14.60 0.20
CA LEU A 170 -10.16 13.45 1.10
C LEU A 170 -11.24 12.38 0.84
N GLU A 171 -12.48 12.80 0.60
CA GLU A 171 -13.58 11.89 0.24
C GLU A 171 -13.33 11.25 -1.13
N ALA A 172 -12.82 12.02 -2.10
CA ALA A 172 -12.40 11.49 -3.39
C ALA A 172 -11.24 10.50 -3.26
N GLU A 173 -10.24 10.74 -2.40
CA GLU A 173 -9.18 9.74 -2.14
C GLU A 173 -9.78 8.46 -1.57
N HIS A 174 -10.74 8.54 -0.65
CA HIS A 174 -11.39 7.36 -0.10
C HIS A 174 -12.11 6.55 -1.19
N VAL A 175 -12.88 7.23 -2.04
CA VAL A 175 -13.70 6.57 -3.08
C VAL A 175 -12.84 6.04 -4.22
N THR A 176 -11.81 6.77 -4.64
CA THR A 176 -11.02 6.42 -5.84
C THR A 176 -9.72 5.69 -5.51
N GLY A 177 -9.27 5.77 -4.25
CA GLY A 177 -7.95 5.33 -3.82
C GLY A 177 -6.79 6.18 -4.38
N LEU A 178 -7.07 7.33 -5.00
CA LEU A 178 -6.07 8.23 -5.57
C LEU A 178 -5.74 9.36 -4.61
N LYS A 179 -4.45 9.64 -4.42
CA LYS A 179 -4.03 10.84 -3.69
C LYS A 179 -4.29 12.08 -4.55
N PRO A 180 -4.79 13.18 -3.96
CA PRO A 180 -4.89 14.45 -4.66
C PRO A 180 -3.50 14.92 -5.09
N VAL A 181 -3.35 15.18 -6.38
CA VAL A 181 -2.12 15.72 -6.95
C VAL A 181 -2.28 17.23 -7.03
N LYS A 182 -1.39 17.98 -6.37
CA LYS A 182 -1.27 19.41 -6.64
C LYS A 182 -0.80 19.56 -8.08
N LEU A 183 -1.68 20.01 -8.96
CA LEU A 183 -1.28 20.55 -10.26
C LEU A 183 -0.37 21.73 -9.94
N GLY A 184 0.94 21.51 -9.99
CA GLY A 184 1.89 22.57 -9.72
C GLY A 184 1.61 23.75 -10.65
N ARG A 185 1.97 24.96 -10.21
CA ARG A 185 2.26 26.04 -11.17
C ARG A 185 3.24 25.44 -12.15
N GLY A 186 2.79 25.17 -13.38
CA GLY A 186 3.63 24.54 -14.38
C GLY A 186 4.97 25.25 -14.36
N ARG A 187 6.04 24.54 -14.02
CA ARG A 187 7.32 24.86 -14.61
C ARG A 187 7.02 24.71 -16.08
N GLY A 188 6.78 25.83 -16.75
CA GLY A 188 6.79 25.91 -18.18
C GLY A 188 8.07 25.19 -18.58
N ARG A 189 7.92 23.94 -19.06
CA ARG A 189 8.84 23.44 -20.04
C ARG A 189 8.60 24.41 -21.18
N GLY A 190 9.39 25.48 -21.18
CA GLY A 190 9.62 26.30 -22.34
C GLY A 190 10.04 25.30 -23.40
N GLY A 191 9.03 24.83 -24.14
CA GLY A 191 9.23 24.38 -25.49
C GLY A 191 10.02 25.51 -26.09
N ARG A 192 11.26 25.20 -26.45
CA ARG A 192 12.02 25.97 -27.41
C ARG A 192 11.17 25.92 -28.66
N TRP A 193 10.19 26.83 -28.74
CA TRP A 193 9.48 27.13 -29.96
C TRP A 193 10.59 27.44 -30.95
N GLY A 194 10.74 26.54 -31.91
CA GLY A 194 11.71 26.63 -32.97
C GLY A 194 11.44 27.90 -33.74
N SER A 195 12.12 28.98 -33.34
CA SER A 195 12.47 30.06 -34.24
C SER A 195 13.43 29.47 -35.26
N GLY A 196 12.88 29.06 -36.40
CA GLY A 196 13.64 28.97 -37.61
C GLY A 196 14.07 30.38 -38.00
N SER A 197 15.37 30.62 -38.08
CA SER A 197 16.02 31.48 -39.07
C SER A 197 17.50 31.68 -38.71
N ALA A 198 18.34 31.76 -39.75
CA ALA A 198 19.79 31.95 -39.77
C ALA A 198 20.62 30.71 -39.34
N GLY A 199 21.12 29.87 -40.24
CA GLY A 199 21.84 30.26 -41.45
C GLY A 199 23.22 30.80 -41.06
N ARG A 200 24.15 29.91 -40.67
CA ARG A 200 25.58 30.19 -40.80
C ARG A 200 26.38 28.89 -40.90
N SER A 201 26.51 28.48 -42.15
CA SER A 201 27.64 27.79 -42.72
C SER A 201 28.98 28.03 -42.01
N GLY A 202 29.72 26.95 -41.78
CA GLY A 202 31.04 26.85 -42.38
C GLY A 202 32.23 26.69 -41.43
N ARG A 203 33.08 25.72 -41.83
CA ARG A 203 34.50 25.51 -41.48
C ARG A 203 34.71 24.93 -40.08
N GLY A 204 35.15 23.68 -39.93
CA GLY A 204 36.18 22.99 -40.71
C GLY A 204 37.46 23.00 -39.89
N GLY A 205 37.90 21.82 -39.42
CA GLY A 205 39.12 21.72 -38.61
C GLY A 205 39.38 20.32 -38.09
N ARG A 206 39.77 19.43 -39.00
CA ARG A 206 40.46 18.17 -38.70
C ARG A 206 41.88 18.47 -38.22
N GLY A 207 42.40 17.60 -37.35
CA GLY A 207 43.84 17.43 -37.07
C GLY A 207 44.25 18.00 -35.70
N GLY A 208 45.03 17.31 -34.86
CA GLY A 208 45.72 16.03 -35.05
C GLY A 208 46.48 15.61 -33.78
N ARG A 209 46.86 14.32 -33.78
CA ARG A 209 48.10 13.71 -33.25
C ARG A 209 48.84 14.35 -32.06
N GLY A 210 48.79 13.62 -30.94
CA GLY A 210 49.92 13.02 -30.20
C GLY A 210 51.27 13.75 -30.02
N SER A 211 51.64 13.91 -28.74
CA SER A 211 52.98 13.80 -28.11
C SER A 211 52.72 13.99 -26.59
N GLY A 212 53.31 13.33 -25.59
CA GLY A 212 54.51 12.52 -25.46
C GLY A 212 55.30 13.06 -24.24
N LYS A 213 55.40 12.28 -23.15
CA LYS A 213 56.27 12.44 -21.95
C LYS A 213 56.09 13.74 -21.13
N VAL A 214 56.21 13.75 -19.80
CA VAL A 214 57.23 13.16 -18.90
C VAL A 214 56.56 12.55 -17.68
#